data_AF-A0A4Q7N3M2-F1
#
_entry.id   AF-A0A4Q7N3M2-F1
#
_cell.length_a   1.000
_cell.length_b   1.000
_cell.length_c   1.000
_cell.angle_alpha   90.00
_cell.angle_beta   90.00
_cell.angle_gamma   90.00
#
_symmetry.space_group_name_H-M   'P 1'
#
loop_
_entity.id
_entity.type
_entity.pdbx_description
1 polymer ?
#
loop_
_entity_poly.entity_id
_entity_poly.type
_entity_poly.pdbx_seq_one_letter_code
_entity_poly.pdbx_strand_id
1 'polypeptide(L)'
;MKIMKEPITGNLPPGMFFMSDSDISIKFCRESGQYSFILLRCILMRSKTELKEAIERYLLQKLEKAKCIKGHVTGEYRPDALTLLTVNGTREDGSISIFWNLDQRFRNDIDEWFDNPDPLNFSISINLRENQFHYSTSPYIKPGPVKPPKVELSVVPFGPELAQAVATALNHNNIGYAHRDYCGTGLEKRDGVFYFGPIWDGDIIPKLSFQDEPSFVEWLATQSDASIGGKERYNPQDICRRRLEDWLAGIDH
;
A
#
# COMPACT_ATOMS: atom_id res chain seq x y z
N MET A 1 4.97 34.28 19.60
CA MET A 1 5.95 34.69 18.57
C MET A 1 5.31 35.82 17.76
N LYS A 2 5.87 37.03 17.84
CA LYS A 2 5.29 38.29 17.34
C LYS A 2 5.79 38.48 15.91
N ILE A 3 4.91 38.42 14.90
CA ILE A 3 5.28 38.67 13.50
C ILE A 3 5.28 40.19 13.30
N MET A 4 6.46 40.77 13.14
CA MET A 4 6.61 42.15 12.64
C MET A 4 6.42 42.15 11.13
N LYS A 5 5.43 42.90 10.63
CA LYS A 5 5.32 43.28 9.23
C LYS A 5 5.99 44.64 9.07
N GLU A 6 7.19 44.67 8.52
CA GLU A 6 7.72 45.91 7.94
C GLU A 6 7.33 45.96 6.45
N PRO A 7 6.82 47.09 5.94
CA PRO A 7 6.62 47.27 4.51
C PRO A 7 7.97 47.56 3.84
N ILE A 8 8.31 46.79 2.80
CA ILE A 8 9.45 47.08 1.92
C ILE A 8 9.09 48.31 1.10
N THR A 9 9.60 49.48 1.48
CA THR A 9 9.49 50.72 0.71
C THR A 9 10.68 50.81 -0.26
N GLY A 10 10.51 50.25 -1.45
CA GLY A 10 11.39 50.47 -2.60
C GLY A 10 10.53 50.77 -3.82
N ASN A 11 10.85 51.86 -4.54
CA ASN A 11 10.14 52.25 -5.76
C ASN A 11 10.25 51.14 -6.83
N LEU A 12 9.13 50.50 -7.12
CA LEU A 12 9.02 49.53 -8.20
C LEU A 12 8.59 50.22 -9.50
N PRO A 13 9.09 49.79 -10.67
CA PRO A 13 8.66 50.32 -11.95
C PRO A 13 7.18 49.99 -12.22
N PRO A 14 6.47 50.82 -13.01
CA PRO A 14 5.07 50.61 -13.33
C PRO A 14 4.85 49.30 -14.09
N GLY A 15 3.97 48.43 -13.56
CA GLY A 15 3.58 47.17 -14.20
C GLY A 15 3.99 45.89 -13.48
N MET A 16 4.62 45.97 -12.30
CA MET A 16 4.99 44.81 -11.49
C MET A 16 3.89 44.48 -10.46
N PHE A 17 3.32 43.28 -10.53
CA PHE A 17 2.33 42.79 -9.56
C PHE A 17 2.93 41.64 -8.75
N PHE A 18 2.71 41.64 -7.44
CA PHE A 18 2.98 40.49 -6.58
C PHE A 18 1.65 39.86 -6.17
N MET A 19 1.44 38.60 -6.51
CA MET A 19 0.48 37.75 -5.82
C MET A 19 1.27 36.91 -4.82
N SER A 20 0.96 37.08 -3.54
CA SER A 20 1.51 36.29 -2.44
C SER A 20 0.41 35.34 -1.98
N ASP A 21 0.42 34.13 -2.51
CA ASP A 21 -0.01 32.95 -1.73
C ASP A 21 1.27 32.30 -1.20
N SER A 22 1.21 31.72 0.00
CA SER A 22 2.37 31.41 0.86
C SER A 22 3.46 30.52 0.27
N ASP A 23 3.30 29.97 -0.94
CA ASP A 23 4.22 29.00 -1.54
C ASP A 23 4.54 29.22 -3.03
N ILE A 24 4.09 30.32 -3.65
CA ILE A 24 4.39 30.60 -5.08
C ILE A 24 4.72 32.07 -5.30
N SER A 25 5.94 32.35 -5.77
CA SER A 25 6.33 33.65 -6.31
C SER A 25 6.51 33.56 -7.83
N ILE A 26 5.61 34.18 -8.59
CA ILE A 26 5.71 34.30 -10.05
C ILE A 26 6.35 35.65 -10.37
N LYS A 27 7.45 35.65 -11.13
CA LYS A 27 8.06 36.89 -11.66
C LYS A 27 7.72 37.06 -13.13
N PHE A 28 7.20 38.23 -13.48
CA PHE A 28 7.01 38.65 -14.87
C PHE A 28 8.16 39.57 -15.28
N CYS A 29 8.90 39.21 -16.32
CA CYS A 29 9.90 40.09 -16.92
C CYS A 29 9.34 40.61 -18.25
N ARG A 30 9.18 41.93 -18.40
CA ARG A 30 8.73 42.56 -19.64
C ARG A 30 9.91 43.22 -20.33
N GLU A 31 10.69 42.41 -21.03
CA GLU A 31 11.56 42.90 -22.11
C GLU A 31 11.22 42.08 -23.36
N SER A 32 11.03 42.77 -24.49
CA SER A 32 10.84 42.22 -25.85
C SER A 32 9.57 41.41 -26.21
N GLY A 33 8.43 41.59 -25.53
CA GLY A 33 7.13 41.14 -26.06
C GLY A 33 6.92 39.62 -26.15
N GLN A 34 7.85 38.83 -25.59
CA GLN A 34 7.69 37.40 -25.35
C GLN A 34 7.46 37.17 -23.85
N TYR A 35 6.36 36.49 -23.51
CA TYR A 35 6.14 35.99 -22.16
C TYR A 35 6.97 34.72 -21.97
N SER A 36 8.09 34.83 -21.29
CA SER A 36 8.87 33.67 -20.85
C SER A 36 8.40 33.26 -19.45
N PHE A 37 7.73 32.12 -19.35
CA PHE A 37 7.34 31.53 -18.06
C PHE A 37 8.58 30.93 -17.39
N ILE A 38 9.20 31.66 -16.46
CA ILE A 38 10.20 31.09 -15.57
C ILE A 38 9.50 30.77 -14.26
N LEU A 39 9.07 29.53 -14.10
CA LEU A 39 8.56 29.01 -12.84
C LEU A 39 9.73 28.87 -11.85
N LEU A 40 10.13 29.96 -11.21
CA LEU A 40 11.06 29.92 -10.08
C LEU A 40 10.31 29.33 -8.88
N ARG A 41 10.21 28.00 -8.84
CA ARG A 41 10.05 27.28 -7.58
C ARG A 41 11.34 27.50 -6.79
N CYS A 42 11.41 28.59 -6.03
CA CYS A 42 12.30 28.66 -4.87
C CYS A 42 11.71 27.72 -3.80
N ILE A 43 11.66 26.43 -4.09
CA ILE A 43 11.58 25.42 -3.05
C ILE A 43 12.92 25.55 -2.34
N LEU A 44 12.90 25.99 -1.09
CA LEU A 44 14.00 25.71 -0.17
C LEU A 44 14.09 24.18 -0.13
N MET A 45 14.92 23.60 -1.00
CA MET A 45 15.20 22.17 -0.98
C MET A 45 15.69 21.85 0.42
N ARG A 46 14.98 20.96 1.10
CA ARG A 46 15.38 20.58 2.46
C ARG A 46 16.72 19.88 2.35
N SER A 47 17.61 20.17 3.29
CA SER A 47 18.85 19.41 3.38
C SER A 47 18.55 17.92 3.62
N LYS A 48 19.45 17.03 3.18
CA LYS A 48 19.31 15.59 3.47
C LYS A 48 19.19 15.29 4.97
N THR A 49 19.78 16.12 5.82
CA THR A 49 19.66 16.02 7.28
C THR A 49 18.24 16.34 7.73
N GLU A 50 17.66 17.45 7.28
CA GLU A 50 16.28 17.82 7.62
C GLU A 50 15.26 16.81 7.09
N LEU A 51 15.48 16.25 5.89
CA LEU A 51 14.70 15.15 5.33
C LEU A 51 14.74 13.93 6.23
N LYS A 52 15.96 13.49 6.59
CA LYS A 52 16.18 12.36 7.49
C LYS A 52 15.45 12.55 8.83
N GLU A 53 15.61 13.70 9.48
CA GLU A 53 15.00 13.97 10.78
C GLU A 53 13.47 13.93 10.75
N ALA A 54 12.84 14.41 9.66
CA ALA A 54 11.39 14.33 9.54
C ALA A 54 10.91 12.90 9.29
N ILE A 55 11.64 12.12 8.48
CA ILE A 55 11.38 10.70 8.26
C ILE A 55 11.43 9.95 9.59
N GLU A 56 12.52 10.10 10.36
CA GLU A 56 12.69 9.45 11.66
C GLU A 56 11.58 9.86 12.63
N ARG A 57 11.28 11.17 12.72
CA ARG A 57 10.23 11.69 13.60
C ARG A 57 8.85 11.14 13.26
N TYR A 58 8.50 11.08 11.98
CA TYR A 58 7.23 10.51 11.53
C TYR A 58 7.14 9.03 11.92
N LEU A 59 8.21 8.26 11.69
CA LEU A 59 8.26 6.83 12.00
C LEU A 59 8.16 6.55 13.50
N LEU A 60 8.86 7.33 14.34
CA LEU A 60 8.74 7.24 15.80
C LEU A 60 7.29 7.46 16.23
N GLN A 61 6.68 8.58 15.83
CA GLN A 61 5.30 8.90 16.19
C GLN A 61 4.32 7.81 15.79
N LYS A 62 4.48 7.23 14.58
CA LYS A 62 3.61 6.17 14.08
C LYS A 62 3.76 4.87 14.88
N LEU A 63 5.01 4.46 15.13
CA LEU A 63 5.34 3.20 15.80
C LEU A 63 5.06 3.24 17.30
N GLU A 64 5.37 4.36 17.97
CA GLU A 64 5.07 4.56 19.39
C GLU A 64 3.56 4.58 19.65
N LYS A 65 2.79 5.28 18.81
CA LYS A 65 1.32 5.29 18.90
C LYS A 65 0.73 3.89 18.80
N ALA A 66 1.37 3.00 18.06
CA ALA A 66 0.99 1.60 17.90
C ALA A 66 1.61 0.65 18.95
N LYS A 67 2.36 1.19 19.91
CA LYS A 67 3.08 0.45 20.98
C LYS A 67 4.11 -0.55 20.43
N CYS A 68 4.76 -0.22 19.31
CA CYS A 68 5.83 -1.03 18.75
C CYS A 68 7.17 -0.70 19.42
N ILE A 69 8.04 -1.70 19.56
CA ILE A 69 9.42 -1.58 20.06
C ILE A 69 10.47 -1.64 18.95
N LYS A 70 10.10 -2.19 17.79
CA LYS A 70 10.91 -2.21 16.58
C LYS A 70 10.06 -1.80 15.39
N GLY A 71 10.70 -1.28 14.36
CA GLY A 71 10.07 -0.97 13.07
C GLY A 71 10.96 -1.39 11.91
N HIS A 72 10.32 -1.65 10.78
CA HIS A 72 11.01 -1.89 9.53
C HIS A 72 10.22 -1.21 8.41
N VAL A 73 10.89 -0.34 7.67
CA VAL A 73 10.36 0.29 6.47
C VAL A 73 11.05 -0.33 5.27
N THR A 74 10.30 -0.74 4.26
CA THR A 74 10.83 -1.08 2.95
C THR A 74 10.24 -0.17 1.90
N GLY A 75 11.09 0.29 0.98
CA GLY A 75 10.67 0.96 -0.23
C GLY A 75 11.12 0.17 -1.45
N GLU A 76 10.15 -0.15 -2.30
CA GLU A 76 10.39 -0.75 -3.61
C GLU A 76 10.30 0.35 -4.68
N TYR A 77 11.39 0.56 -5.40
CA TYR A 77 11.39 1.47 -6.54
C TYR A 77 10.55 0.89 -7.68
N ARG A 78 9.65 1.70 -8.22
CA ARG A 78 8.85 1.35 -9.40
C ARG A 78 9.10 2.39 -10.50
N PRO A 79 9.66 1.99 -11.66
CA PRO A 79 9.95 2.92 -12.76
C PRO A 79 8.70 3.65 -13.30
N ASP A 80 7.52 3.07 -13.09
CA ASP A 80 6.23 3.46 -13.65
C ASP A 80 5.20 3.89 -12.58
N ALA A 81 5.59 3.92 -11.30
CA ALA A 81 4.68 4.24 -10.20
C ALA A 81 5.39 4.94 -9.03
N LEU A 82 4.62 5.47 -8.10
CA LEU A 82 5.16 5.94 -6.82
C LEU A 82 5.83 4.79 -6.07
N THR A 83 6.88 5.10 -5.30
CA THR A 83 7.59 4.14 -4.44
C THR A 83 6.58 3.39 -3.56
N LEU A 84 6.55 2.06 -3.68
CA LEU A 84 5.72 1.25 -2.80
C LEU A 84 6.40 1.18 -1.44
N LEU A 85 5.76 1.76 -0.43
CA LEU A 85 6.25 1.80 0.94
C LEU A 85 5.45 0.85 1.81
N THR A 86 6.15 -0.06 2.49
CA THR A 86 5.60 -0.91 3.54
C THR A 86 6.29 -0.56 4.85
N VAL A 87 5.49 -0.29 5.88
CA VAL A 87 5.99 -0.07 7.24
C VAL A 87 5.40 -1.13 8.14
N ASN A 88 6.28 -1.87 8.81
CA ASN A 88 5.93 -2.88 9.79
C ASN A 88 6.47 -2.47 11.16
N GLY A 89 5.73 -2.73 12.22
CA GLY A 89 6.16 -2.56 13.60
C GLY A 89 5.98 -3.85 14.38
N THR A 90 6.91 -4.14 15.29
CA THR A 90 6.85 -5.31 16.18
C THR A 90 6.66 -4.84 17.61
N ARG A 91 5.68 -5.39 18.33
CA ARG A 91 5.42 -5.11 19.75
C ARG A 91 6.21 -6.04 20.66
N GLU A 92 6.14 -5.82 21.97
CA GLU A 92 6.86 -6.64 22.96
C GLU A 92 6.43 -8.11 22.98
N ASP A 93 5.16 -8.37 22.70
CA ASP A 93 4.58 -9.72 22.62
C ASP A 93 4.90 -10.44 21.30
N GLY A 94 5.66 -9.81 20.40
CA GLY A 94 5.98 -10.33 19.07
C GLY A 94 4.91 -10.08 18.02
N SER A 95 3.75 -9.52 18.36
CA SER A 95 2.71 -9.17 17.40
C SER A 95 3.18 -8.10 16.41
N ILE A 96 2.74 -8.22 15.16
CA ILE A 96 3.11 -7.33 14.06
C ILE A 96 1.97 -6.35 13.79
N SER A 97 2.31 -5.07 13.62
CA SER A 97 1.42 -4.04 13.11
C SER A 97 1.89 -3.60 11.74
N ILE A 98 1.00 -3.60 10.75
CA ILE A 98 1.32 -3.15 9.39
C ILE A 98 0.62 -1.82 9.13
N PHE A 99 1.35 -0.85 8.58
CA PHE A 99 0.85 0.49 8.33
C PHE A 99 0.76 0.77 6.83
N TRP A 100 -0.46 0.70 6.31
CA TRP A 100 -0.75 0.95 4.88
C TRP A 100 -1.03 2.43 4.58
N ASN A 101 -1.62 3.14 5.55
CA ASN A 101 -1.93 4.56 5.41
C ASN A 101 -0.76 5.42 5.88
N LEU A 102 0.11 5.75 4.93
CA LEU A 102 1.24 6.65 5.09
C LEU A 102 0.91 8.00 4.47
N ASP A 103 1.17 9.06 5.23
CA ASP A 103 0.94 10.44 4.82
C ASP A 103 1.71 10.77 3.52
N GLN A 104 1.08 11.54 2.63
CA GLN A 104 1.69 11.90 1.35
C GLN A 104 2.98 12.71 1.54
N ARG A 105 3.06 13.56 2.58
CA ARG A 105 4.27 14.31 2.91
C ARG A 105 5.40 13.37 3.30
N PHE A 106 5.12 12.32 4.08
CA PHE A 106 6.14 11.31 4.42
C PHE A 106 6.65 10.59 3.18
N ARG A 107 5.77 10.25 2.24
CA ARG A 107 6.16 9.64 0.95
C ARG A 107 7.08 10.57 0.17
N ASN A 108 6.72 11.84 0.04
CA ASN A 108 7.54 12.82 -0.66
C ASN A 108 8.90 13.02 0.02
N ASP A 109 8.95 13.07 1.36
CA ASP A 109 10.20 13.20 2.11
C ASP A 109 11.14 12.00 1.86
N ILE A 110 10.57 10.79 1.80
CA ILE A 110 11.29 9.56 1.47
C ILE A 110 11.83 9.61 0.04
N ASP A 111 10.97 9.94 -0.93
CA ASP A 111 11.37 10.02 -2.34
C ASP A 111 12.49 11.05 -2.55
N GLU A 112 12.40 12.23 -1.90
CA GLU A 112 13.42 13.27 -1.95
C GLU A 112 14.72 12.87 -1.23
N TRP A 113 14.63 12.13 -0.12
CA TRP A 113 15.83 11.69 0.62
C TRP A 113 16.64 10.65 -0.17
N PHE A 114 15.93 9.70 -0.76
CA PHE A 114 16.50 8.64 -1.58
C PHE A 114 16.79 9.08 -3.01
N ASP A 115 16.47 10.32 -3.41
CA ASP A 115 16.70 10.89 -4.74
C ASP A 115 18.09 10.49 -5.27
N ASN A 116 18.06 9.47 -6.12
CA ASN A 116 19.21 8.79 -6.67
C ASN A 116 18.89 8.50 -8.14
N PRO A 117 19.78 8.83 -9.08
CA PRO A 117 19.58 8.53 -10.49
C PRO A 117 19.43 7.03 -10.78
N ASP A 118 19.95 6.16 -9.90
CA ASP A 118 19.82 4.72 -10.05
C ASP A 118 18.63 4.17 -9.24
N PRO A 119 17.84 3.25 -9.82
CA PRO A 119 16.75 2.63 -9.09
C PRO A 119 17.32 1.83 -7.91
N LEU A 120 16.93 2.20 -6.70
CA LEU A 120 17.36 1.54 -5.46
C LEU A 120 16.15 1.04 -4.69
N ASN A 121 16.22 -0.20 -4.24
CA ASN A 121 15.41 -0.62 -3.11
C ASN A 121 16.06 -0.08 -1.84
N PHE A 122 15.24 0.22 -0.84
CA PHE A 122 15.78 0.64 0.44
C PHE A 122 15.06 0.00 1.61
N SER A 123 15.74 -0.03 2.74
CA SER A 123 15.10 -0.33 4.01
C SER A 123 15.61 0.53 5.16
N ILE A 124 14.73 0.79 6.11
CA ILE A 124 15.03 1.49 7.36
C ILE A 124 14.65 0.55 8.49
N SER A 125 15.65 0.04 9.21
CA SER A 125 15.43 -0.76 10.42
C SER A 125 15.49 0.16 11.65
N ILE A 126 14.51 0.01 12.54
CA ILE A 126 14.27 0.94 13.63
C ILE A 126 14.24 0.14 14.93
N ASN A 127 15.09 0.51 15.88
CA ASN A 127 15.02 0.04 17.26
C ASN A 127 14.58 1.22 18.14
N LEU A 128 13.31 1.21 18.57
CA LEU A 128 12.75 2.33 19.33
C LEU A 128 13.32 2.39 20.75
N ARG A 129 13.70 1.26 21.33
CA ARG A 129 14.28 1.23 22.69
C ARG A 129 15.62 1.94 22.76
N GLU A 130 16.40 1.83 21.69
CA GLU A 130 17.73 2.44 21.59
C GLU A 130 17.71 3.75 20.78
N ASN A 131 16.55 4.15 20.26
CA ASN A 131 16.38 5.25 19.32
C ASN A 131 17.38 5.18 18.14
N GLN A 132 17.54 3.98 17.58
CA GLN A 132 18.49 3.71 16.50
C GLN A 132 17.77 3.48 15.18
N PHE A 133 18.31 4.10 14.13
CA PHE A 133 17.87 3.96 12.75
C PHE A 133 19.03 3.44 11.91
N HIS A 134 18.81 2.33 11.22
CA HIS A 134 19.74 1.76 10.28
C HIS A 134 19.16 1.82 8.87
N TYR A 135 19.78 2.64 8.03
CA TYR A 135 19.41 2.83 6.64
C TYR A 135 20.27 1.93 5.77
N SER A 136 19.63 1.21 4.85
CA SER A 136 20.31 0.41 3.84
C SER A 136 19.66 0.61 2.49
N THR A 137 20.49 0.54 1.45
CA THR A 137 20.06 0.56 0.06
C THR A 137 20.61 -0.67 -0.63
N SER A 138 19.85 -1.24 -1.55
CA SER A 138 20.33 -2.25 -2.47
C SER A 138 19.98 -1.85 -3.90
N PRO A 139 20.81 -2.21 -4.88
CA PRO A 139 20.44 -2.04 -6.29
C PRO A 139 19.06 -2.62 -6.54
N TYR A 140 18.21 -1.88 -7.24
CA TYR A 140 16.99 -2.46 -7.76
C TYR A 140 17.37 -3.54 -8.77
N ILE A 141 17.28 -4.77 -8.32
CA ILE A 141 17.32 -5.92 -9.22
C ILE A 141 15.92 -5.99 -9.78
N LYS A 142 15.71 -5.46 -11.00
CA LYS A 142 14.49 -5.74 -11.76
C LYS A 142 14.29 -7.24 -11.67
N PRO A 143 13.23 -7.72 -11.00
CA PRO A 143 12.99 -9.14 -10.96
C PRO A 143 13.02 -9.56 -12.42
N GLY A 144 13.91 -10.51 -12.76
CA GLY A 144 13.79 -11.19 -14.04
C GLY A 144 12.34 -11.65 -14.18
N PRO A 145 11.82 -11.89 -15.38
CA PRO A 145 10.50 -12.51 -15.51
C PRO A 145 10.53 -13.80 -14.67
N VAL A 146 10.00 -13.72 -13.45
CA VAL A 146 9.80 -14.89 -12.62
C VAL A 146 8.67 -15.54 -13.36
N LYS A 147 9.02 -16.44 -14.27
CA LYS A 147 8.06 -17.37 -14.82
C LYS A 147 7.50 -18.02 -13.57
N PRO A 148 6.25 -17.72 -13.18
CA PRO A 148 5.72 -18.25 -11.94
C PRO A 148 5.98 -19.75 -12.00
N PRO A 149 6.49 -20.37 -10.92
CA PRO A 149 6.60 -21.81 -10.90
C PRO A 149 5.27 -22.34 -11.42
N LYS A 150 5.35 -23.26 -12.39
CA LYS A 150 4.14 -23.85 -12.96
C LYS A 150 3.57 -24.75 -11.85
N VAL A 151 2.89 -24.14 -10.89
CA VAL A 151 2.23 -24.82 -9.80
C VAL A 151 1.07 -25.55 -10.45
N GLU A 152 1.20 -26.87 -10.53
CA GLU A 152 0.10 -27.71 -10.98
C GLU A 152 -0.96 -27.69 -9.88
N LEU A 153 -2.02 -26.91 -10.13
CA LEU A 153 -3.14 -26.79 -9.20
C LEU A 153 -3.86 -28.13 -9.09
N SER A 154 -4.24 -28.50 -7.86
CA SER A 154 -5.00 -29.73 -7.64
C SER A 154 -6.32 -29.70 -8.41
N VAL A 155 -6.61 -30.80 -9.09
CA VAL A 155 -7.90 -31.04 -9.78
C VAL A 155 -8.87 -31.84 -8.93
N VAL A 156 -8.48 -32.21 -7.70
CA VAL A 156 -9.33 -32.97 -6.78
C VAL A 156 -10.48 -32.09 -6.32
N PRO A 157 -11.75 -32.51 -6.51
CA PRO A 157 -12.89 -31.75 -6.04
C PRO A 157 -12.84 -31.50 -4.53
N PHE A 158 -13.39 -30.37 -4.08
CA PHE A 158 -13.48 -30.01 -2.68
C PHE A 158 -14.32 -31.01 -1.89
N GLY A 159 -15.39 -31.49 -2.52
CA GLY A 159 -16.31 -32.46 -1.94
C GLY A 159 -17.38 -31.80 -1.06
N PRO A 160 -18.49 -32.53 -0.80
CA PRO A 160 -19.66 -31.98 -0.12
C PRO A 160 -19.38 -31.58 1.34
N GLU A 161 -18.52 -32.33 2.05
CA GLU A 161 -18.21 -32.06 3.46
C GLU A 161 -17.54 -30.71 3.65
N LEU A 162 -16.48 -30.43 2.88
CA LEU A 162 -15.78 -29.14 2.93
C LEU A 162 -16.71 -28.00 2.48
N ALA A 163 -17.48 -28.21 1.41
CA ALA A 163 -18.40 -27.21 0.89
C ALA A 163 -19.49 -26.82 1.92
N GLN A 164 -20.06 -27.81 2.62
CA GLN A 164 -21.04 -27.59 3.67
C GLN A 164 -20.44 -26.85 4.89
N ALA A 165 -19.22 -27.21 5.30
CA ALA A 165 -18.53 -26.53 6.39
C ALA A 165 -18.27 -25.05 6.06
N VAL A 166 -17.83 -24.77 4.82
CA VAL A 166 -17.65 -23.40 4.32
C VAL A 166 -18.96 -22.64 4.31
N ALA A 167 -20.04 -23.21 3.77
CA ALA A 167 -21.34 -22.54 3.73
C ALA A 167 -21.87 -22.20 5.13
N THR A 168 -21.66 -23.11 6.10
CA THR A 168 -22.03 -22.90 7.51
C THR A 168 -21.22 -21.74 8.12
N ALA A 169 -19.92 -21.71 7.89
CA ALA A 169 -19.02 -20.67 8.40
C ALA A 169 -19.33 -19.29 7.79
N LEU A 170 -19.76 -19.25 6.52
CA LEU A 170 -20.14 -18.02 5.83
C LEU A 170 -21.35 -17.31 6.44
N ASN A 171 -22.13 -17.96 7.31
CA ASN A 171 -23.18 -17.29 8.07
C ASN A 171 -22.65 -16.28 9.10
N HIS A 172 -21.37 -16.38 9.46
CA HIS A 172 -20.76 -15.56 10.51
C HIS A 172 -19.64 -14.67 9.99
N ASN A 173 -18.88 -15.14 8.99
CA ASN A 173 -17.68 -14.48 8.49
C ASN A 173 -17.60 -14.56 6.96
N ASN A 174 -16.84 -13.67 6.33
CA ASN A 174 -16.42 -13.84 4.94
C ASN A 174 -15.00 -14.45 4.91
N ILE A 175 -14.59 -14.93 3.74
CA ILE A 175 -13.21 -15.33 3.49
C ILE A 175 -12.69 -14.58 2.27
N GLY A 176 -11.55 -13.93 2.46
CA GLY A 176 -10.92 -13.08 1.48
C GLY A 176 -9.75 -12.32 2.10
N TYR A 177 -8.74 -11.97 1.30
CA TYR A 177 -7.73 -11.03 1.77
C TYR A 177 -8.28 -9.63 1.45
N ALA A 178 -8.30 -8.71 2.41
CA ALA A 178 -8.72 -7.34 2.17
C ALA A 178 -7.51 -6.41 2.32
N HIS A 179 -6.91 -6.00 1.22
CA HIS A 179 -5.88 -4.97 1.14
C HIS A 179 -6.17 -4.04 -0.06
N ARG A 180 -5.42 -2.91 -0.13
CA ARG A 180 -5.67 -1.78 -1.05
C ARG A 180 -5.37 -2.08 -2.53
N ASP A 181 -4.86 -3.27 -2.85
CA ASP A 181 -4.63 -3.74 -4.22
C ASP A 181 -5.39 -5.05 -4.46
N TYR A 182 -5.54 -5.51 -5.70
CA TYR A 182 -6.25 -6.78 -6.00
C TYR A 182 -5.79 -7.93 -5.09
N CYS A 183 -6.75 -8.57 -4.43
CA CYS A 183 -6.49 -9.53 -3.35
C CYS A 183 -6.80 -10.99 -3.71
N GLY A 184 -6.93 -11.32 -4.99
CA GLY A 184 -7.41 -12.62 -5.41
C GLY A 184 -8.93 -12.75 -5.35
N THR A 185 -9.42 -13.90 -4.91
CA THR A 185 -10.86 -14.24 -4.86
C THR A 185 -11.33 -14.48 -3.43
N GLY A 186 -12.62 -14.24 -3.20
CA GLY A 186 -13.27 -14.41 -1.91
C GLY A 186 -14.64 -15.06 -2.00
N LEU A 187 -15.14 -15.45 -0.83
CA LEU A 187 -16.50 -15.92 -0.60
C LEU A 187 -17.13 -15.12 0.53
N GLU A 188 -18.39 -14.75 0.37
CA GLU A 188 -19.19 -14.13 1.43
C GLU A 188 -20.66 -14.52 1.32
N LYS A 189 -21.40 -14.27 2.39
CA LYS A 189 -22.86 -14.30 2.39
C LYS A 189 -23.39 -12.93 2.79
N ARG A 190 -24.28 -12.35 2.00
CA ARG A 190 -25.00 -11.10 2.31
C ARG A 190 -26.48 -11.28 2.01
N ASP A 191 -27.33 -10.87 2.95
CA ASP A 191 -28.80 -10.94 2.81
C ASP A 191 -29.33 -12.32 2.39
N GLY A 192 -28.71 -13.39 2.89
CA GLY A 192 -29.09 -14.77 2.58
C GLY A 192 -28.47 -15.34 1.28
N VAL A 193 -27.85 -14.50 0.45
CA VAL A 193 -27.26 -14.86 -0.84
C VAL A 193 -25.75 -15.09 -0.68
N PHE A 194 -25.24 -16.17 -1.27
CA PHE A 194 -23.81 -16.48 -1.29
C PHE A 194 -23.16 -15.90 -2.53
N TYR A 195 -21.97 -15.34 -2.40
CA TYR A 195 -21.22 -14.70 -3.49
C TYR A 195 -19.82 -15.29 -3.61
N PHE A 196 -19.36 -15.42 -4.84
CA PHE A 196 -17.97 -15.71 -5.19
C PHE A 196 -17.48 -14.70 -6.21
N GLY A 197 -16.29 -14.14 -6.01
CA GLY A 197 -15.73 -13.18 -6.95
C GLY A 197 -14.37 -12.64 -6.54
N PRO A 198 -13.73 -11.85 -7.41
CA PRO A 198 -12.51 -11.15 -7.08
C PRO A 198 -12.74 -10.10 -5.99
N ILE A 199 -11.72 -9.86 -5.17
CA ILE A 199 -11.74 -8.84 -4.13
C ILE A 199 -10.98 -7.60 -4.61
N TRP A 200 -11.65 -6.46 -4.51
CA TRP A 200 -11.12 -5.14 -4.87
C TRP A 200 -11.38 -4.17 -3.72
N ASP A 201 -10.33 -3.53 -3.21
CA ASP A 201 -10.41 -2.58 -2.09
C ASP A 201 -11.15 -3.12 -0.85
N GLY A 202 -11.08 -4.44 -0.62
CA GLY A 202 -11.73 -5.13 0.49
C GLY A 202 -13.17 -5.58 0.23
N ASP A 203 -13.75 -5.23 -0.93
CA ASP A 203 -15.09 -5.66 -1.32
C ASP A 203 -15.02 -6.81 -2.33
N ILE A 204 -15.87 -7.83 -2.14
CA ILE A 204 -16.09 -8.86 -3.16
C ILE A 204 -16.94 -8.26 -4.28
N ILE A 205 -16.41 -8.30 -5.50
CA ILE A 205 -17.13 -7.97 -6.73
C ILE A 205 -17.73 -9.27 -7.26
N PRO A 206 -19.06 -9.50 -7.13
CA PRO A 206 -19.65 -10.80 -7.42
C PRO A 206 -19.47 -11.23 -8.87
N LYS A 207 -18.87 -12.41 -9.06
CA LYS A 207 -18.82 -13.10 -10.35
C LYS A 207 -19.92 -14.16 -10.44
N LEU A 208 -20.18 -14.84 -9.33
CA LEU A 208 -21.25 -15.81 -9.16
C LEU A 208 -22.04 -15.48 -7.88
N SER A 209 -23.33 -15.79 -7.91
CA SER A 209 -24.24 -15.62 -6.77
C SER A 209 -25.19 -16.82 -6.68
N PHE A 210 -25.50 -17.25 -5.46
CA PHE A 210 -26.36 -18.40 -5.19
C PHE A 210 -27.42 -18.00 -4.18
N GLN A 211 -28.69 -18.21 -4.54
CA GLN A 211 -29.85 -17.75 -3.76
C GLN A 211 -30.05 -18.55 -2.47
N ASP A 212 -29.50 -19.76 -2.42
CA ASP A 212 -29.65 -20.66 -1.30
C ASP A 212 -28.37 -21.47 -1.06
N GLU A 213 -28.29 -22.01 0.16
CA GLU A 213 -27.16 -22.80 0.62
C GLU A 213 -26.97 -24.11 -0.17
N PRO A 214 -28.02 -24.90 -0.48
CA PRO A 214 -27.85 -26.11 -1.29
C PRO A 214 -27.19 -25.85 -2.64
N SER A 215 -27.61 -24.80 -3.36
CA SER A 215 -27.04 -24.44 -4.66
C SER A 215 -25.57 -24.03 -4.55
N PHE A 216 -25.22 -23.30 -3.49
CA PHE A 216 -23.83 -22.92 -3.21
C PHE A 216 -22.97 -24.14 -2.88
N VAL A 217 -23.46 -25.03 -2.01
CA VAL A 217 -22.74 -26.25 -1.59
C VAL A 217 -22.53 -27.19 -2.77
N GLU A 218 -23.55 -27.41 -3.59
CA GLU A 218 -23.45 -28.23 -4.80
C GLU A 218 -22.37 -27.67 -5.75
N TRP A 219 -22.39 -26.35 -6.00
CA TRP A 219 -21.38 -25.71 -6.82
C TRP A 219 -19.98 -25.87 -6.23
N LEU A 220 -19.78 -25.51 -4.95
CA LEU A 220 -18.45 -25.50 -4.32
C LEU A 220 -17.87 -26.92 -4.20
N ALA A 221 -18.71 -27.92 -3.94
CA ALA A 221 -18.29 -29.32 -3.83
C ALA A 221 -17.66 -29.86 -5.13
N THR A 222 -18.07 -29.34 -6.28
CA THR A 222 -17.53 -29.70 -7.60
C THR A 222 -16.29 -28.89 -7.99
N GLN A 223 -15.94 -27.83 -7.24
CA GLN A 223 -14.75 -27.04 -7.51
C GLN A 223 -13.48 -27.73 -7.02
N SER A 224 -12.34 -27.34 -7.59
CA SER A 224 -10.98 -27.74 -7.20
C SER A 224 -10.09 -26.51 -7.24
N ASP A 225 -8.85 -26.62 -6.74
CA ASP A 225 -7.89 -25.50 -6.83
C ASP A 225 -7.73 -25.03 -8.27
N ALA A 226 -7.71 -25.97 -9.23
CA ALA A 226 -7.57 -25.69 -10.65
C ALA A 226 -8.80 -25.02 -11.29
N SER A 227 -10.02 -25.31 -10.81
CA SER A 227 -11.24 -24.71 -11.38
C SER A 227 -11.55 -23.34 -10.79
N ILE A 228 -11.25 -23.13 -9.51
CA ILE A 228 -11.59 -21.87 -8.81
C ILE A 228 -10.47 -20.83 -8.87
N GLY A 229 -9.20 -21.24 -8.85
CA GLY A 229 -8.02 -20.35 -8.87
C GLY A 229 -7.62 -19.84 -10.27
N GLY A 230 -8.38 -20.19 -11.31
CA GLY A 230 -8.11 -19.79 -12.69
C GLY A 230 -6.95 -20.55 -13.35
N LYS A 231 -7.13 -20.96 -14.60
CA LYS A 231 -6.13 -21.76 -15.35
C LYS A 231 -4.90 -20.96 -15.79
N GLU A 232 -4.98 -19.63 -15.76
CA GLU A 232 -3.99 -18.77 -16.42
C GLU A 232 -2.85 -18.33 -15.51
N ARG A 233 -3.05 -18.30 -14.19
CA ARG A 233 -2.00 -17.90 -13.24
C ARG A 233 -2.33 -18.33 -11.80
N TYR A 234 -1.40 -19.01 -11.15
CA TYR A 234 -1.44 -19.20 -9.69
C TYR A 234 -1.34 -17.84 -8.99
N ASN A 235 -2.37 -17.51 -8.22
CA ASN A 235 -2.33 -16.41 -7.26
C ASN A 235 -2.51 -17.00 -5.85
N PRO A 236 -1.52 -16.85 -4.95
CA PRO A 236 -1.62 -17.38 -3.59
C PRO A 236 -2.77 -16.74 -2.79
N GLN A 237 -3.32 -15.63 -3.27
CA GLN A 237 -4.43 -14.95 -2.63
C GLN A 237 -5.81 -15.44 -3.10
N ASP A 238 -5.88 -16.34 -4.09
CA ASP A 238 -7.14 -16.94 -4.52
C ASP A 238 -7.61 -18.02 -3.52
N ILE A 239 -8.91 -18.32 -3.56
CA ILE A 239 -9.48 -19.46 -2.85
C ILE A 239 -8.81 -20.75 -3.35
N CYS A 240 -8.38 -21.58 -2.41
CA CYS A 240 -7.94 -22.96 -2.65
C CYS A 240 -8.33 -23.82 -1.45
N ARG A 241 -8.28 -25.14 -1.59
CA ARG A 241 -8.61 -26.11 -0.53
C ARG A 241 -7.92 -25.76 0.78
N ARG A 242 -6.59 -25.61 0.74
CA ARG A 242 -5.78 -25.29 1.92
C ARG A 242 -6.29 -24.03 2.62
N ARG A 243 -6.61 -22.99 1.86
CA ARG A 243 -7.09 -21.72 2.42
C ARG A 243 -8.46 -21.85 3.08
N LEU A 244 -9.36 -22.64 2.49
CA LEU A 244 -10.66 -22.95 3.10
C LEU A 244 -10.48 -23.73 4.41
N GLU A 245 -9.62 -24.74 4.40
CA GLU A 245 -9.33 -25.57 5.58
C GLU A 245 -8.66 -24.76 6.71
N ASP A 246 -7.66 -23.93 6.38
CA ASP A 246 -6.97 -23.06 7.33
C ASP A 246 -7.95 -22.02 7.93
N TRP A 247 -8.82 -21.42 7.12
CA TRP A 247 -9.85 -20.48 7.59
C TRP A 247 -10.86 -21.15 8.52
N LEU A 248 -11.33 -22.36 8.18
CA LEU A 248 -12.23 -23.14 9.04
C LEU A 248 -11.56 -23.54 10.37
N ALA A 249 -10.24 -23.70 10.39
CA ALA A 249 -9.45 -23.95 11.59
C ALA A 249 -9.12 -22.68 12.40
N GLY A 250 -9.48 -21.48 11.92
CA GLY A 250 -9.16 -20.21 12.56
C GLY A 250 -7.69 -19.79 12.45
N ILE A 251 -6.99 -20.27 11.42
CA ILE A 251 -5.60 -19.90 11.13
C ILE A 251 -5.64 -18.66 10.21
N ASP A 252 -5.34 -17.48 10.78
CA ASP A 252 -5.19 -16.24 10.01
C ASP A 252 -3.86 -16.23 9.25
N HIS A 253 -3.94 -16.01 7.93
CA HIS A 253 -2.79 -15.75 7.03
C HIS A 253 -2.70 -14.28 6.70
#